data_AF-A0A2N6VJE9-F1
#
_entry.id   AF-A0A2N6VJE9-F1
#
_cell.length_a   1.000
_cell.length_b   1.000
_cell.length_c   1.000
_cell.angle_alpha   90.00
_cell.angle_beta   90.00
_cell.angle_gamma   90.00
#
_symmetry.space_group_name_H-M   'P 1'
#
loop_
_entity.id
_entity.type
_entity.pdbx_description
1 polymer ?
#
loop_
_entity_poly.entity_id
_entity_poly.type
_entity_poly.pdbx_seq_one_letter_code
_entity_poly.pdbx_strand_id
1 'polypeptide(L)'
;QLTRELDVYPTIEAAADVLRPAITEALSAEGVPHTIQSANSMFSVFFTDREVRTFADAQAQNTAAYSAFFTSMLEQGVHLPP
;
A
#
# COMPACT_ATOMS: atom_id res chain seq x y z
N GLN A 1 21.11 28.48 -3.64
CA GLN A 1 19.64 28.53 -3.65
C GLN A 1 19.14 27.79 -4.91
N LEU A 2 19.47 26.50 -5.04
CA LEU A 2 19.11 25.66 -6.21
C LEU A 2 18.59 24.27 -5.79
N THR A 3 18.68 23.93 -4.49
CA THR A 3 18.24 22.66 -3.92
C THR A 3 16.79 22.70 -3.40
N ARG A 4 16.13 23.86 -3.46
CA ARG A 4 14.78 24.06 -2.90
C ARG A 4 13.64 23.76 -3.90
N GLU A 5 13.94 23.71 -5.20
CA GLU A 5 12.97 23.43 -6.28
C GLU A 5 12.95 21.96 -6.74
N LEU A 6 13.76 21.10 -6.11
CA LEU A 6 13.83 19.65 -6.38
C LEU A 6 13.57 18.84 -5.11
N ASP A 7 12.64 19.28 -4.26
CA ASP A 7 12.27 18.51 -3.08
C ASP A 7 11.34 17.35 -3.50
N VAL A 8 11.97 16.30 -4.03
CA VAL A 8 11.32 15.08 -4.52
C VAL A 8 10.59 14.35 -3.39
N TYR A 9 11.11 14.43 -2.16
CA TYR A 9 10.55 13.72 -1.01
C TYR A 9 9.13 14.19 -0.64
N PRO A 10 8.83 15.50 -0.51
CA PRO A 10 7.47 16.00 -0.33
C PRO A 10 6.50 15.56 -1.43
N THR A 11 6.98 15.49 -2.68
CA THR A 11 6.12 15.06 -3.81
C THR A 11 5.76 13.58 -3.69
N ILE A 12 6.73 12.72 -3.35
CA ILE A 12 6.49 11.29 -3.15
C ILE A 12 5.62 11.07 -1.90
N GLU A 13 5.85 11.83 -0.83
CA GLU A 13 5.05 11.76 0.39
C GLU A 13 3.59 12.15 0.12
N ALA A 14 3.34 13.24 -0.59
CA ALA A 14 2.00 13.64 -1.00
C ALA A 14 1.30 12.59 -1.87
N ALA A 15 2.04 11.94 -2.79
CA ALA A 15 1.48 10.84 -3.57
C ALA A 15 1.10 9.64 -2.69
N ALA A 16 1.93 9.28 -1.71
CA ALA A 16 1.62 8.23 -0.75
C ALA A 16 0.41 8.59 0.13
N ASP A 17 0.28 9.85 0.55
CA ASP A 17 -0.87 10.37 1.31
C ASP A 17 -2.18 10.31 0.53
N VAL A 18 -2.14 10.44 -0.80
CA VAL A 18 -3.31 10.24 -1.65
C VAL A 18 -3.64 8.76 -1.81
N LEU A 19 -2.63 7.92 -2.04
CA LEU A 19 -2.83 6.51 -2.37
C LEU A 19 -3.31 5.68 -1.18
N ARG A 20 -2.76 5.88 0.02
CA ARG A 20 -3.13 5.12 1.23
C ARG A 20 -4.64 5.13 1.51
N PRO A 21 -5.32 6.28 1.69
CA PRO A 21 -6.75 6.32 1.95
C PRO A 21 -7.57 5.81 0.75
N ALA A 22 -7.16 6.09 -0.49
CA ALA A 22 -7.88 5.63 -1.68
C ALA A 22 -7.89 4.10 -1.79
N ILE A 23 -6.77 3.44 -1.47
CA ILE A 23 -6.69 1.98 -1.41
C ILE A 23 -7.59 1.44 -0.30
N THR A 24 -7.55 2.06 0.89
CA THR A 24 -8.42 1.64 1.99
C THR A 24 -9.89 1.79 1.64
N GLU A 25 -10.30 2.91 1.05
CA GLU A 25 -11.67 3.15 0.62
C GLU A 25 -12.12 2.10 -0.40
N ALA A 26 -11.32 1.84 -1.44
CA ALA A 26 -11.65 0.87 -2.48
C ALA A 26 -11.80 -0.56 -1.92
N LEU A 27 -10.88 -0.99 -1.05
CA LEU A 27 -10.95 -2.32 -0.44
C LEU A 27 -12.08 -2.44 0.58
N SER A 28 -12.34 -1.38 1.36
CA SER A 28 -13.46 -1.34 2.32
C SER A 28 -14.82 -1.37 1.62
N ALA A 29 -14.96 -0.70 0.47
CA ALA A 29 -16.21 -0.71 -0.30
C ALA A 29 -16.60 -2.13 -0.74
N GLU A 30 -15.61 -2.97 -1.02
CA GLU A 30 -15.79 -4.39 -1.39
C GLU A 30 -15.77 -5.34 -0.18
N GLY A 31 -15.71 -4.81 1.04
CA GLY A 31 -15.70 -5.59 2.27
C GLY A 31 -14.43 -6.43 2.47
N VAL A 32 -13.31 -6.07 1.81
CA VAL A 32 -12.05 -6.82 1.88
C VAL A 32 -11.27 -6.44 3.16
N PRO A 33 -11.01 -7.38 4.08
CA PRO A 33 -10.20 -7.11 5.26
C PRO A 33 -8.76 -6.77 4.86
N HIS A 34 -8.29 -5.61 5.32
CA HIS A 34 -6.95 -5.14 5.03
C HIS A 34 -6.41 -4.23 6.14
N THR A 35 -5.09 -4.11 6.18
CA THR A 35 -4.36 -3.14 7.01
C THR A 35 -3.29 -2.48 6.16
N ILE A 36 -3.21 -1.15 6.21
CA ILE A 36 -2.10 -0.40 5.62
C ILE A 36 -1.09 -0.08 6.71
N GLN A 37 0.15 -0.48 6.52
CA GLN A 37 1.29 0.00 7.30
C GLN A 37 2.07 1.02 6.49
N SER A 38 2.63 2.03 7.15
CA SER A 38 3.41 3.07 6.49
C SER A 38 4.57 3.59 7.32
N ALA A 39 5.59 4.07 6.63
CA ALA A 39 6.74 4.78 7.18
C ALA A 39 7.14 5.87 6.17
N ASN A 40 6.82 7.13 6.48
CA ASN A 40 6.93 8.27 5.54
C ASN A 40 6.19 7.98 4.23
N SER A 41 6.85 8.07 3.07
CA SER A 41 6.27 7.76 1.77
C SER A 41 6.12 6.27 1.46
N MET A 42 6.76 5.39 2.23
CA MET A 42 6.63 3.95 2.04
C MET A 42 5.34 3.45 2.70
N PHE A 43 4.63 2.55 2.03
CA PHE A 43 3.50 1.85 2.60
C PHE A 43 3.36 0.44 2.03
N SER A 44 2.61 -0.40 2.73
CA SER A 44 2.29 -1.76 2.31
C SER A 44 0.85 -2.09 2.67
N VAL A 45 0.18 -2.83 1.78
CA VAL A 45 -1.18 -3.32 1.96
C VAL A 45 -1.09 -4.78 2.38
N PHE A 46 -1.55 -5.08 3.58
CA PHE A 46 -1.66 -6.44 4.10
C PHE A 46 -3.11 -6.88 4.08
N PHE A 47 -3.42 -8.04 3.49
CA PHE A 47 -4.78 -8.57 3.43
C PHE A 47 -5.10 -9.35 4.71
N THR A 48 -5.48 -8.64 5.76
CA THR A 48 -5.78 -9.18 7.09
C THR A 48 -6.71 -8.26 7.87
N ASP A 49 -7.44 -8.80 8.84
CA ASP A 49 -8.29 -8.09 9.80
C ASP A 49 -7.56 -7.70 11.09
N ARG A 50 -6.24 -7.95 11.18
CA ARG A 50 -5.41 -7.72 12.37
C ARG A 50 -4.32 -6.69 12.11
N GLU A 51 -3.83 -6.08 13.19
CA GLU A 51 -2.64 -5.25 13.09
C GLU A 51 -1.42 -6.07 12.67
N VAL A 52 -0.55 -5.46 11.85
CA VAL A 52 0.72 -6.06 11.42
C VAL A 52 1.86 -5.30 12.09
N ARG A 53 2.46 -5.90 13.14
CA ARG A 53 3.56 -5.29 13.91
C ARG A 53 4.87 -6.03 13.76
N THR A 54 4.81 -7.29 13.33
CA THR A 54 5.95 -8.18 13.19
C THR A 54 5.95 -8.86 11.82
N PHE A 55 7.10 -9.45 11.47
CA PHE A 55 7.21 -10.29 10.28
C PHE A 55 6.30 -11.52 10.34
N ALA A 56 6.03 -12.06 11.54
CA ALA A 56 5.09 -13.17 11.71
C ALA A 56 3.66 -12.74 11.36
N ASP A 57 3.23 -11.54 11.77
CA ASP A 57 1.91 -11.00 11.42
C ASP A 57 1.79 -10.79 9.90
N ALA A 58 2.84 -10.26 9.29
CA ALA A 58 2.90 -10.03 7.84
C ALA A 58 2.79 -11.33 7.03
N GLN A 59 3.46 -12.40 7.47
CA GLN A 59 3.36 -13.72 6.83
C GLN A 59 1.99 -14.38 7.00
N ALA A 60 1.25 -14.02 8.05
CA ALA A 60 -0.06 -14.58 8.33
C ALA A 60 -1.20 -13.94 7.50
N GLN A 61 -0.89 -12.96 6.66
CA GLN A 61 -1.88 -12.34 5.77
C GLN A 61 -2.48 -13.34 4.78
N ASN A 62 -3.62 -12.99 4.20
CA ASN A 62 -4.24 -13.74 3.13
C ASN A 62 -3.43 -13.62 1.82
N THR A 63 -2.55 -14.59 1.59
CA THR A 63 -1.69 -14.65 0.41
C THR A 63 -2.47 -14.81 -0.89
N ALA A 64 -3.62 -15.49 -0.89
CA ALA A 64 -4.46 -15.64 -2.07
C ALA A 64 -5.10 -14.30 -2.49
N ALA A 65 -5.58 -13.51 -1.53
CA ALA A 65 -6.09 -12.17 -1.80
C ALA A 65 -4.99 -11.24 -2.32
N TYR A 66 -3.80 -11.31 -1.72
CA TYR A 66 -2.64 -10.56 -2.20
C TYR A 66 -2.26 -10.94 -3.63
N SER A 67 -2.19 -12.24 -3.96
CA SER A 67 -1.90 -12.70 -5.33
C SER A 67 -2.93 -12.19 -6.34
N ALA A 68 -4.24 -12.25 -6.01
CA ALA A 68 -5.29 -11.72 -6.88
C ALA A 68 -5.14 -10.20 -7.10
N PHE A 69 -4.86 -9.45 -6.04
CA PHE A 69 -4.61 -8.01 -6.11
C PHE A 69 -3.37 -7.68 -6.96
N PHE A 70 -2.25 -8.38 -6.72
CA PHE A 70 -1.01 -8.21 -7.48
C PHE A 70 -1.23 -8.47 -8.98
N THR A 71 -1.87 -9.58 -9.33
CA THR A 71 -2.17 -9.92 -10.72
C THR A 71 -3.08 -8.86 -11.36
N SER A 72 -4.14 -8.44 -10.68
CA SER A 72 -5.05 -7.41 -11.20
C SER A 72 -4.36 -6.06 -11.44
N MET A 73 -3.48 -5.65 -10.53
CA MET A 73 -2.70 -4.41 -10.69
C MET A 73 -1.73 -4.52 -11.86
N LEU A 74 -1.05 -5.67 -12.01
CA LEU A 74 -0.15 -5.93 -13.12
C LEU A 74 -0.88 -5.89 -14.48
N GLU A 75 -2.06 -6.50 -14.57
CA GLU A 75 -2.91 -6.47 -15.77
C GLU A 75 -3.34 -5.05 -16.16
N GLN A 76 -3.43 -4.14 -15.18
CA GLN A 76 -3.73 -2.71 -15.37
C GLN A 76 -2.48 -1.85 -15.57
N GLY A 77 -1.29 -2.46 -15.65
CA GLY A 77 -0.02 -1.76 -15.87
C GLY A 77 0.60 -1.15 -14.60
N VAL A 78 0.08 -1.48 -13.42
CA VAL A 78 0.62 -1.06 -12.13
C VAL A 78 1.51 -2.17 -11.55
N HIS A 79 2.82 -1.97 -11.60
CA HIS A 79 3.78 -2.95 -11.10
C HIS A 79 4.05 -2.73 -9.60
N LEU A 80 3.40 -3.53 -8.76
CA LEU A 80 3.68 -3.56 -7.32
C LEU A 80 4.97 -4.35 -7.02
N PRO A 81 5.61 -4.15 -5.86
CA PRO A 81 6.55 -5.12 -5.33
C PRO A 81 5.87 -6.49 -5.18
N PRO A 82 6.54 -7.61 -5.51
CA PRO A 82 5.98 -8.96 -5.40
C PRO A 82 5.95 -9.49 -3.95
#